data_AF-A0A538CQ49-F1
#
_entry.id   AF-A0A538CQ49-F1
#
_cell.length_a   1.000
_cell.length_b   1.000
_cell.length_c   1.000
_cell.angle_alpha   90.00
_cell.angle_beta   90.00
_cell.angle_gamma   90.00
#
_symmetry.space_group_name_H-M   'P 1'
#
loop_
_entity.id
_entity.type
_entity.pdbx_description
1 polymer ?
#
loop_
_entity_poly.entity_id
_entity_poly.type
_entity_poly.pdbx_seq_one_letter_code
_entity_poly.pdbx_strand_id
1 'polypeptide(L)'
;MHRRKLWLLAGVALAALALAANGSARVSGPERASAGTLVFGAEQGGGPDWCLNLILDVDCNAFWNVMFQTPVIRGAFLFTPKFTYQNDLISRYTFQKNPQRVTYYIRKNARWSDGVQVTGKDWRFTWQTALNPKYKDHIDPLGWQDIRSVAGNGKVVKVTYKRNFAGWKNLFGYILPRHALQGADMLTVWNDCICNPKKGNTPIADGPFLLTRFDRGAGITLSKNMPGWYGKPAKLNSIVFRFITNTNSEIQAIRSGEVDAIYPQPQLALADLRNQSGLKVVTHQSLSWEHIEIEQGSKGNPLAKQRWLRQALITAVNRTAAAHALYGTLNPSVGPLQSLVRLHG
;
A
#
# COMPACT_ATOMS: atom_id res chain seq x y z
N MET A 1 42.39 -7.11 49.95
CA MET A 1 42.80 -8.40 49.33
C MET A 1 41.94 -9.50 49.92
N HIS A 2 41.29 -10.29 49.06
CA HIS A 2 40.81 -11.68 49.23
C HIS A 2 39.96 -12.06 50.47
N ARG A 3 38.88 -12.82 50.40
CA ARG A 3 38.27 -13.63 49.32
C ARG A 3 36.84 -13.99 49.71
N ARG A 4 36.11 -14.37 48.66
CA ARG A 4 34.67 -14.63 48.49
C ARG A 4 34.01 -15.68 49.41
N LYS A 5 32.69 -15.50 49.51
CA LYS A 5 31.61 -16.32 50.08
C LYS A 5 31.41 -17.69 49.40
N LEU A 6 30.89 -18.66 50.16
CA LEU A 6 29.96 -19.75 49.77
C LEU A 6 29.09 -20.05 51.00
N TRP A 7 27.80 -19.66 51.05
CA TRP A 7 26.56 -20.31 50.56
C TRP A 7 25.86 -21.22 51.61
N LEU A 8 24.51 -21.19 51.58
CA LEU A 8 23.49 -22.02 52.30
C LEU A 8 23.03 -21.45 53.66
N LEU A 9 21.75 -21.37 54.05
CA LEU A 9 20.48 -21.87 53.54
C LEU A 9 19.30 -21.14 54.25
N ALA A 10 18.17 -21.05 53.54
CA ALA A 10 16.78 -21.09 54.01
C ALA A 10 16.26 -20.08 55.07
N GLY A 11 15.23 -19.33 54.68
CA GLY A 11 14.37 -18.58 55.59
C GLY A 11 13.18 -17.96 54.86
N VAL A 12 12.17 -18.78 54.57
CA VAL A 12 10.84 -18.34 54.08
C VAL A 12 10.13 -17.59 55.21
N ALA A 13 9.67 -16.36 54.95
CA ALA A 13 8.45 -15.80 55.57
C ALA A 13 8.07 -14.42 54.99
N LEU A 14 6.84 -14.35 54.48
CA LEU A 14 5.92 -13.20 54.54
C LEU A 14 6.36 -11.87 53.92
N ALA A 15 6.04 -11.70 52.63
CA ALA A 15 5.79 -10.38 52.05
C ALA A 15 4.29 -10.25 51.74
N ALA A 16 3.54 -9.70 52.71
CA ALA A 16 2.19 -9.22 52.51
C ALA A 16 2.22 -7.69 52.34
N LEU A 17 1.61 -7.25 51.23
CA LEU A 17 1.04 -5.93 50.96
C LEU A 17 1.86 -4.67 51.32
N ALA A 18 2.52 -4.13 50.30
CA ALA A 18 2.56 -2.68 50.10
C ALA A 18 2.00 -2.39 48.70
N LEU A 19 0.80 -1.79 48.67
CA LEU A 19 0.20 -1.21 47.47
C LEU A 19 1.13 -0.12 46.92
N ALA A 20 1.94 -0.48 45.93
CA ALA A 20 2.47 0.49 44.99
C ALA A 20 1.53 0.50 43.79
N ALA A 21 0.65 1.50 43.75
CA ALA A 21 -0.10 1.88 42.57
C ALA A 21 0.87 2.36 41.48
N ASN A 22 1.60 1.44 40.87
CA ASN A 22 2.16 1.65 39.55
C ASN A 22 0.99 1.54 38.59
N GLY A 23 0.37 2.69 38.34
CA GLY A 23 -0.50 2.87 37.20
C GLY A 23 0.26 2.43 35.97
N SER A 24 -0.02 1.20 35.52
CA SER A 24 0.21 0.81 34.15
C SER A 24 -0.40 1.92 33.31
N ALA A 25 0.45 2.73 32.70
CA ALA A 25 0.01 3.68 31.70
C ALA A 25 -0.77 2.84 30.68
N ARG A 26 -2.10 2.92 30.77
CA ARG A 26 -2.99 2.45 29.72
C ARG A 26 -2.50 3.21 28.50
N VAL A 27 -1.76 2.54 27.63
CA VAL A 27 -1.73 2.92 26.23
C VAL A 27 -3.20 2.98 25.88
N SER A 28 -3.72 4.20 25.75
CA SER A 28 -5.06 4.46 25.32
C SER A 28 -5.17 3.82 23.94
N GLY A 29 -5.61 2.58 23.90
CA GLY A 29 -6.11 1.98 22.68
C GLY A 29 -7.17 2.93 22.11
N PRO A 30 -7.27 3.05 20.78
CA PRO A 30 -8.27 3.92 20.19
C PRO A 30 -9.62 3.57 20.83
N GLU A 31 -10.20 4.58 21.48
CA GLU A 31 -11.56 4.57 21.98
C GLU A 31 -12.42 3.81 20.98
N ARG A 32 -13.10 2.75 21.44
CA ARG A 32 -13.88 1.84 20.58
C ARG A 32 -14.70 2.71 19.64
N ALA A 33 -14.29 2.72 18.38
CA ALA A 33 -14.65 3.84 17.54
C ALA A 33 -16.17 3.82 17.33
N SER A 34 -16.79 4.98 17.54
CA SER A 34 -18.23 5.19 17.43
C SER A 34 -18.82 4.54 16.18
N ALA A 35 -20.11 4.21 16.22
CA ALA A 35 -20.86 3.66 15.09
C ALA A 35 -20.43 4.26 13.73
N GLY A 36 -20.07 3.38 12.79
CA GLY A 36 -19.58 3.78 11.47
C GLY A 36 -18.06 3.89 11.33
N THR A 37 -17.26 3.41 12.27
CA THR A 37 -15.81 3.27 12.10
C THR A 37 -15.42 1.82 11.86
N LEU A 38 -14.44 1.60 10.97
CA LEU A 38 -13.77 0.32 10.76
C LEU A 38 -12.34 0.41 11.29
N VAL A 39 -11.94 -0.52 12.16
CA VAL A 39 -10.54 -0.68 12.61
C VAL A 39 -9.90 -1.85 11.86
N PHE A 40 -8.84 -1.57 11.11
CA PHE A 40 -8.13 -2.53 10.27
C PHE A 40 -6.73 -2.78 10.82
N GLY A 41 -6.38 -4.02 11.14
CA GLY A 41 -5.01 -4.42 11.48
C GLY A 41 -4.16 -4.51 10.21
N ALA A 42 -3.12 -3.67 10.15
CA ALA A 42 -2.19 -3.58 9.03
C ALA A 42 -0.82 -4.13 9.42
N GLU A 43 -0.38 -5.17 8.72
CA GLU A 43 0.83 -5.93 9.07
C GLU A 43 2.14 -5.22 8.73
N GLN A 44 2.06 -4.11 7.98
CA GLN A 44 3.21 -3.25 7.69
C GLN A 44 2.76 -1.78 7.69
N GLY A 45 3.67 -0.91 8.08
CA GLY A 45 3.46 0.52 8.07
C GLY A 45 4.20 1.23 9.20
N GLY A 46 4.50 2.51 9.00
CA GLY A 46 4.93 3.39 10.07
C GLY A 46 6.34 3.16 10.62
N GLY A 47 7.19 2.37 9.96
CA GLY A 47 8.62 2.33 10.28
C GLY A 47 9.27 3.72 10.20
N PRO A 48 10.47 3.89 10.78
CA PRO A 48 11.18 5.19 10.77
C PRO A 48 11.37 5.74 9.35
N ASP A 49 11.63 4.87 8.39
CA ASP A 49 11.85 5.23 6.98
C ASP A 49 10.55 5.22 6.15
N TRP A 50 9.39 4.98 6.78
CA TRP A 50 8.12 4.94 6.05
C TRP A 50 7.74 6.33 5.54
N CYS A 51 7.39 6.42 4.26
CA CYS A 51 6.88 7.64 3.62
C CYS A 51 5.56 7.33 2.91
N LEU A 52 4.60 8.25 2.97
CA LEU A 52 3.30 8.14 2.27
C LEU A 52 3.36 8.60 0.82
N ASN A 53 4.51 9.01 0.30
CA ASN A 53 4.58 9.69 -0.98
C ASN A 53 4.59 8.72 -2.17
N LEU A 54 3.42 8.25 -2.62
CA LEU A 54 3.31 7.35 -3.79
C LEU A 54 3.67 8.01 -5.14
N ILE A 55 4.04 9.30 -5.15
CA ILE A 55 4.66 9.93 -6.32
C ILE A 55 6.05 9.32 -6.56
N LEU A 56 6.78 9.00 -5.48
CA LEU A 56 8.08 8.35 -5.50
C LEU A 56 7.90 6.83 -5.51
N ASP A 57 7.53 6.29 -6.66
CA ASP A 57 7.19 4.87 -6.81
C ASP A 57 8.39 3.91 -6.64
N VAL A 58 9.62 4.44 -6.65
CA VAL A 58 10.83 3.68 -6.31
C VAL A 58 11.08 3.64 -4.80
N ASP A 59 10.87 4.77 -4.10
CA ASP A 59 11.29 4.91 -2.70
C ASP A 59 10.19 4.51 -1.70
N CYS A 60 8.94 4.91 -1.99
CA CYS A 60 7.83 4.84 -1.05
C CYS A 60 6.77 3.80 -1.46
N ASN A 61 7.02 3.02 -2.52
CA ASN A 61 6.06 2.03 -2.98
C ASN A 61 6.05 0.81 -2.07
N ALA A 62 4.99 0.72 -1.29
CA ALA A 62 4.68 -0.42 -0.46
C ALA A 62 3.21 -0.79 -0.65
N PHE A 63 2.89 -2.08 -0.57
CA PHE A 63 1.51 -2.58 -0.69
C PHE A 63 0.56 -1.80 0.23
N TRP A 64 0.94 -1.63 1.50
CA TRP A 64 0.14 -0.93 2.48
C TRP A 64 -0.03 0.56 2.18
N ASN A 65 0.96 1.24 1.59
CA ASN A 65 0.78 2.61 1.12
C ASN A 65 -0.30 2.73 0.05
N VAL A 66 -0.33 1.79 -0.90
CA VAL A 66 -1.39 1.72 -1.91
C VAL A 66 -2.75 1.50 -1.23
N MET A 67 -2.82 0.64 -0.22
CA MET A 67 -4.07 0.38 0.53
C MET A 67 -4.56 1.60 1.31
N PHE A 68 -3.66 2.35 1.96
CA PHE A 68 -4.01 3.56 2.72
C PHE A 68 -4.47 4.69 1.80
N GLN A 69 -3.90 4.80 0.61
CA GLN A 69 -4.10 5.95 -0.27
C GLN A 69 -5.13 5.74 -1.36
N THR A 70 -5.41 4.51 -1.78
CA THR A 70 -6.47 4.23 -2.77
C THR A 70 -7.83 4.82 -2.36
N PRO A 71 -8.24 4.84 -1.08
CA PRO A 71 -9.46 5.53 -0.65
C PRO A 71 -9.37 7.07 -0.66
N VAL A 72 -8.17 7.65 -0.79
CA VAL A 72 -7.86 9.08 -0.65
C VAL A 72 -7.60 9.74 -2.00
N ILE A 73 -6.68 9.18 -2.79
CA ILE A 73 -6.32 9.64 -4.13
C ILE A 73 -6.75 8.59 -5.15
N ARG A 74 -7.49 9.05 -6.16
CA ARG A 74 -8.02 8.23 -7.25
C ARG A 74 -7.37 8.60 -8.57
N GLY A 75 -7.58 7.74 -9.55
CA GLY A 75 -7.14 7.94 -10.92
C GLY A 75 -8.18 7.47 -11.91
N ALA A 76 -7.76 7.35 -13.17
CA ALA A 76 -8.66 7.02 -14.27
C ALA A 76 -9.44 5.71 -14.02
N PHE A 77 -8.78 4.72 -13.45
CA PHE A 77 -9.33 3.40 -13.22
C PHE A 77 -9.09 2.92 -11.80
N LEU A 78 -9.96 2.00 -11.35
CA LEU A 78 -9.68 1.11 -10.24
C LEU A 78 -9.43 -0.29 -10.78
N PHE A 79 -8.44 -0.95 -10.20
CA PHE A 79 -8.19 -2.36 -10.46
C PHE A 79 -9.00 -3.20 -9.48
N THR A 80 -9.88 -4.05 -10.01
CA THR A 80 -10.81 -4.83 -9.19
C THR A 80 -10.20 -6.17 -8.78
N PRO A 81 -10.74 -6.84 -7.74
CA PRO A 81 -10.31 -8.20 -7.35
C PRO A 81 -10.48 -9.26 -8.45
N LYS A 82 -11.21 -8.95 -9.53
CA LYS A 82 -11.34 -9.82 -10.72
C LYS A 82 -10.23 -9.59 -11.76
N PHE A 83 -9.18 -8.87 -11.40
CA PHE A 83 -8.08 -8.48 -12.28
C PHE A 83 -8.53 -7.68 -13.52
N THR A 84 -9.52 -6.82 -13.34
CA THR A 84 -10.06 -5.97 -14.42
C THR A 84 -10.09 -4.51 -14.01
N TYR A 85 -9.88 -3.63 -14.99
CA TYR A 85 -10.00 -2.19 -14.81
C TYR A 85 -11.46 -1.77 -14.86
N GLN A 86 -11.88 -1.04 -13.84
CA GLN A 86 -13.16 -0.36 -13.76
C GLN A 86 -12.92 1.15 -13.86
N ASN A 87 -13.72 1.86 -14.64
CA ASN A 87 -13.65 3.32 -14.70
C ASN A 87 -13.98 3.92 -13.32
N ASP A 88 -13.12 4.82 -12.82
CA ASP A 88 -13.38 5.55 -11.57
C ASP A 88 -13.48 7.05 -11.79
N LEU A 89 -12.40 7.82 -11.72
CA LEU A 89 -12.42 9.28 -11.91
C LEU A 89 -12.94 9.70 -13.29
N ILE A 90 -12.88 8.80 -14.27
CA ILE A 90 -13.49 8.97 -15.60
C ILE A 90 -14.85 8.29 -15.68
N SER A 91 -15.74 8.82 -16.51
CA SER A 91 -16.98 8.14 -16.87
C SER A 91 -16.77 7.12 -17.99
N ARG A 92 -15.91 7.45 -18.96
CA ARG A 92 -15.55 6.60 -20.10
C ARG A 92 -14.20 6.99 -20.69
N TYR A 93 -13.71 6.17 -21.61
CA TYR A 93 -12.58 6.48 -22.48
C TYR A 93 -12.86 6.03 -23.92
N THR A 94 -12.11 6.58 -24.87
CA THR A 94 -11.97 6.00 -26.22
C THR A 94 -10.51 5.63 -26.46
N PHE A 95 -10.29 4.56 -27.22
CA PHE A 95 -8.97 4.06 -27.56
C PHE A 95 -8.85 3.91 -29.07
N GLN A 96 -7.76 4.46 -29.62
CA GLN A 96 -7.32 4.24 -30.99
C GLN A 96 -5.91 3.64 -30.93
N LYS A 97 -5.62 2.60 -31.71
CA LYS A 97 -4.34 1.88 -31.67
C LYS A 97 -3.24 2.55 -32.49
N ASN A 98 -3.55 3.07 -33.69
CA ASN A 98 -2.53 3.55 -34.64
C ASN A 98 -2.90 4.94 -35.21
N PRO A 99 -2.12 6.00 -34.93
CA PRO A 99 -1.21 6.08 -33.78
C PRO A 99 -1.99 5.90 -32.46
N GLN A 100 -1.34 5.40 -31.41
CA GLN A 100 -2.03 5.18 -30.14
C GLN A 100 -2.52 6.50 -29.54
N ARG A 101 -3.83 6.60 -29.33
CA ARG A 101 -4.51 7.74 -28.72
C ARG A 101 -5.54 7.26 -27.72
N VAL A 102 -5.53 7.85 -26.53
CA VAL A 102 -6.52 7.61 -25.48
C VAL A 102 -7.22 8.92 -25.17
N THR A 103 -8.54 8.95 -25.27
CA THR A 103 -9.33 10.10 -24.80
C THR A 103 -10.05 9.72 -23.52
N TYR A 104 -9.73 10.40 -22.43
CA TYR A 104 -10.38 10.24 -21.13
C TYR A 104 -11.49 11.29 -20.97
N TYR A 105 -12.65 10.85 -20.48
CA TYR A 105 -13.77 11.73 -20.14
C TYR A 105 -13.92 11.74 -18.62
N ILE A 106 -13.35 12.75 -17.97
CA ILE A 106 -13.41 12.94 -16.51
C ILE A 106 -14.87 13.16 -16.09
N ARG A 107 -15.28 12.58 -14.96
CA ARG A 107 -16.64 12.80 -14.44
C ARG A 107 -16.91 14.30 -14.24
N LYS A 108 -18.09 14.74 -14.66
CA LYS A 108 -18.50 16.16 -14.64
C LYS A 108 -18.41 16.75 -13.23
N ASN A 109 -18.82 15.98 -12.23
CA ASN A 109 -18.81 16.35 -10.82
C ASN A 109 -17.51 15.99 -10.09
N ALA A 110 -16.46 15.52 -10.77
CA ALA A 110 -15.19 15.23 -10.08
C ALA A 110 -14.53 16.51 -9.54
N ARG A 111 -14.29 16.52 -8.23
CA ARG A 111 -13.66 17.61 -7.48
C ARG A 111 -12.67 17.04 -6.47
N TRP A 112 -11.64 17.82 -6.20
CA TRP A 112 -10.86 17.69 -4.98
C TRP A 112 -11.69 18.10 -3.77
N SER A 113 -11.34 17.61 -2.60
CA SER A 113 -12.01 17.87 -1.32
C SER A 113 -12.04 19.35 -0.95
N ASP A 114 -11.13 20.15 -1.50
CA ASP A 114 -11.09 21.60 -1.35
C ASP A 114 -11.95 22.36 -2.37
N GLY A 115 -12.83 21.65 -3.08
CA GLY A 115 -13.84 22.18 -4.00
C GLY A 115 -13.35 22.41 -5.44
N VAL A 116 -12.04 22.35 -5.67
CA VAL A 116 -11.43 22.59 -6.98
C VAL A 116 -11.80 21.46 -7.95
N GLN A 117 -12.14 21.81 -9.19
CA GLN A 117 -12.46 20.84 -10.23
C GLN A 117 -11.24 19.98 -10.57
N VAL A 118 -11.43 18.67 -10.65
CA VAL A 118 -10.47 17.78 -11.30
C VAL A 118 -10.54 17.99 -12.81
N THR A 119 -9.41 18.28 -13.47
CA THR A 119 -9.36 18.64 -14.89
C THR A 119 -8.16 18.06 -15.62
N GLY A 120 -8.12 18.23 -16.94
CA GLY A 120 -6.96 17.88 -17.77
C GLY A 120 -5.67 18.62 -17.40
N LYS A 121 -5.74 19.72 -16.64
CA LYS A 121 -4.55 20.35 -16.06
C LYS A 121 -3.85 19.43 -15.05
N ASP A 122 -4.62 18.65 -14.29
CA ASP A 122 -4.09 17.68 -13.31
C ASP A 122 -3.46 16.48 -14.03
N TRP A 123 -4.06 16.00 -15.13
CA TRP A 123 -3.46 14.98 -16.00
C TRP A 123 -2.12 15.44 -16.56
N ARG A 124 -2.08 16.65 -17.14
CA ARG A 124 -0.83 17.19 -17.71
C ARG A 124 0.23 17.34 -16.64
N PHE A 125 -0.14 17.85 -15.46
CA PHE A 125 0.77 18.00 -14.33
C PHE A 125 1.30 16.65 -13.84
N THR A 126 0.46 15.62 -13.75
CA THR A 126 0.86 14.26 -13.37
C THR A 126 1.89 13.71 -14.36
N TRP A 127 1.61 13.78 -15.66
CA TRP A 127 2.53 13.34 -16.70
C TRP A 127 3.87 14.10 -16.70
N GLN A 128 3.82 15.43 -16.53
CA GLN A 128 5.03 16.26 -16.47
C GLN A 128 5.87 15.98 -15.22
N THR A 129 5.21 15.65 -14.09
CA THR A 129 5.90 15.28 -12.85
C THR A 129 6.66 13.97 -13.03
N ALA A 130 6.01 12.96 -13.62
CA ALA A 130 6.63 11.65 -13.86
C ALA A 130 7.84 11.70 -14.82
N LEU A 131 7.91 12.70 -15.69
CA LEU A 131 9.05 12.91 -16.61
C LEU A 131 10.00 14.02 -16.18
N ASN A 132 9.84 14.58 -14.98
CA ASN A 132 10.70 15.65 -14.51
C ASN A 132 12.11 15.09 -14.24
N PRO A 133 13.17 15.60 -14.89
CA PRO A 133 14.54 15.12 -14.67
C PRO A 133 15.01 15.20 -13.21
N LYS A 134 14.42 16.09 -12.40
CA LYS A 134 14.70 16.19 -10.96
C LYS A 134 14.34 14.90 -10.19
N TYR A 135 13.33 14.16 -10.66
CA TYR A 135 12.78 12.99 -9.96
C TYR A 135 13.07 11.67 -10.68
N LYS A 136 13.95 11.69 -11.70
CA LYS A 136 14.24 10.54 -12.57
C LYS A 136 14.74 9.29 -11.83
N ASP A 137 15.38 9.48 -10.68
CA ASP A 137 15.95 8.39 -9.87
C ASP A 137 14.92 7.84 -8.85
N HIS A 138 13.74 8.46 -8.78
CA HIS A 138 12.70 8.20 -7.79
C HIS A 138 11.34 7.81 -8.41
N ILE A 139 11.19 7.98 -9.73
CA ILE A 139 9.98 7.70 -10.50
C ILE A 139 10.34 6.88 -11.73
N ASP A 140 9.73 5.70 -11.91
CA ASP A 140 9.90 4.88 -13.11
C ASP A 140 9.30 5.58 -14.35
N PRO A 141 10.10 5.94 -15.37
CA PRO A 141 9.61 6.60 -16.58
C PRO A 141 8.83 5.67 -17.53
N LEU A 142 8.75 4.37 -17.24
CA LEU A 142 8.13 3.37 -18.11
C LEU A 142 6.70 3.75 -18.48
N GLY A 143 6.44 3.79 -19.80
CA GLY A 143 5.15 4.20 -20.36
C GLY A 143 4.92 5.72 -20.37
N TRP A 144 5.36 6.46 -19.35
CA TRP A 144 5.29 7.93 -19.33
C TRP A 144 6.10 8.56 -20.46
N GLN A 145 7.31 8.04 -20.72
CA GLN A 145 8.21 8.54 -21.78
C GLN A 145 7.64 8.38 -23.18
N ASP A 146 6.66 7.47 -23.34
CA ASP A 146 5.99 7.15 -24.59
C ASP A 146 4.84 8.08 -24.89
N ILE A 147 4.42 8.90 -23.94
CA ILE A 147 3.43 9.93 -24.21
C ILE A 147 4.10 11.07 -24.99
N ARG A 148 3.51 11.41 -26.14
CA ARG A 148 3.87 12.58 -26.95
C ARG A 148 3.25 13.85 -26.41
N SER A 149 1.97 13.78 -26.01
CA SER A 149 1.23 14.95 -25.54
C SER A 149 0.02 14.59 -24.69
N VAL A 150 -0.26 15.42 -23.68
CA VAL A 150 -1.50 15.43 -22.90
C VAL A 150 -2.25 16.74 -23.14
N ALA A 151 -3.26 16.69 -24.02
CA ALA A 151 -4.04 17.84 -24.46
C ALA A 151 -5.42 17.90 -23.79
N GLY A 152 -5.97 19.13 -23.67
CA GLY A 152 -7.24 19.40 -22.99
C GLY A 152 -7.04 19.92 -21.57
N ASN A 153 -7.74 21.00 -21.23
CA ASN A 153 -7.64 21.66 -19.91
C ASN A 153 -8.90 21.45 -19.05
N GLY A 154 -9.95 20.83 -19.59
CA GLY A 154 -11.24 20.65 -18.95
C GLY A 154 -11.52 19.18 -18.58
N LYS A 155 -12.75 18.72 -18.80
CA LYS A 155 -13.17 17.34 -18.48
C LYS A 155 -12.87 16.31 -19.58
N VAL A 156 -12.25 16.72 -20.67
CA VAL A 156 -11.84 15.83 -21.76
C VAL A 156 -10.34 15.97 -21.96
N VAL A 157 -9.63 14.84 -21.85
CA VAL A 157 -8.17 14.78 -21.94
C VAL A 157 -7.80 13.83 -23.06
N LYS A 158 -6.99 14.30 -24.01
CA LYS A 158 -6.48 13.50 -25.12
C LYS A 158 -5.00 13.22 -24.90
N VAL A 159 -4.65 11.95 -24.71
CA VAL A 159 -3.28 11.46 -24.57
C VAL A 159 -2.87 10.82 -25.89
N THR A 160 -1.80 11.34 -26.51
CA THR A 160 -1.23 10.79 -27.76
C THR A 160 0.13 10.20 -27.47
N TYR A 161 0.42 9.03 -28.01
CA TYR A 161 1.66 8.30 -27.76
C TYR A 161 2.62 8.41 -28.96
N LYS A 162 3.93 8.31 -28.69
CA LYS A 162 5.03 8.22 -29.66
C LYS A 162 5.13 6.80 -30.22
N ARG A 163 4.94 5.80 -29.37
CA ARG A 163 4.88 4.36 -29.68
C ARG A 163 3.77 3.69 -28.88
N ASN A 164 3.30 2.54 -29.34
CA ASN A 164 2.23 1.84 -28.64
C ASN A 164 2.75 1.33 -27.28
N PHE A 165 1.98 1.58 -26.22
CA PHE A 165 2.25 1.12 -24.86
C PHE A 165 1.05 0.34 -24.34
N ALA A 166 1.23 -0.97 -24.12
CA ALA A 166 0.15 -1.87 -23.73
C ALA A 166 -0.39 -1.56 -22.32
N GLY A 167 0.49 -1.19 -21.39
CA GLY A 167 0.15 -0.88 -20.00
C GLY A 167 -0.49 0.48 -19.77
N TRP A 168 -1.05 1.13 -20.79
CA TRP A 168 -1.53 2.53 -20.71
C TRP A 168 -2.61 2.76 -19.64
N LYS A 169 -3.33 1.72 -19.19
CA LYS A 169 -4.32 1.81 -18.11
C LYS A 169 -3.70 1.92 -16.71
N ASN A 170 -2.44 1.53 -16.55
CA ASN A 170 -1.66 1.76 -15.33
C ASN A 170 -1.26 3.22 -15.20
N LEU A 171 -1.01 3.88 -16.35
CA LEU A 171 -0.74 5.32 -16.37
C LEU A 171 -1.99 6.06 -15.90
N PHE A 172 -1.79 7.10 -15.10
CA PHE A 172 -2.86 7.84 -14.44
C PHE A 172 -3.72 6.98 -13.49
N GLY A 173 -3.14 5.95 -12.88
CA GLY A 173 -3.75 5.17 -11.78
C GLY A 173 -4.01 6.02 -10.52
N TYR A 174 -3.28 7.12 -10.38
CA TYR A 174 -3.55 8.24 -9.50
C TYR A 174 -3.34 9.56 -10.27
N ILE A 175 -4.01 10.63 -9.84
CA ILE A 175 -3.88 11.98 -10.40
C ILE A 175 -3.35 12.92 -9.34
N LEU A 176 -2.45 13.83 -9.72
CA LEU A 176 -1.88 14.82 -8.82
C LEU A 176 -2.66 16.14 -8.87
N PRO A 177 -3.07 16.73 -7.73
CA PRO A 177 -3.76 18.01 -7.68
C PRO A 177 -2.81 19.14 -8.06
N ARG A 178 -2.84 19.60 -9.31
CA ARG A 178 -1.90 20.62 -9.80
C ARG A 178 -1.99 21.90 -8.95
N HIS A 179 -3.21 22.33 -8.59
CA HIS A 179 -3.38 23.56 -7.83
C HIS A 179 -2.69 23.50 -6.46
N ALA A 180 -2.71 22.34 -5.80
CA ALA A 180 -2.07 22.11 -4.52
C ALA A 180 -0.54 21.92 -4.65
N LEU A 181 -0.10 21.09 -5.61
CA LEU A 181 1.28 20.60 -5.67
C LEU A 181 2.20 21.36 -6.63
N GLN A 182 1.68 22.19 -7.53
CA GLN A 182 2.55 22.94 -8.45
C GLN A 182 3.51 23.84 -7.66
N GLY A 183 4.81 23.64 -7.85
CA GLY A 183 5.88 24.38 -7.18
C GLY A 183 6.35 23.75 -5.86
N ALA A 184 5.69 22.70 -5.37
CA ALA A 184 6.20 21.91 -4.24
C ALA A 184 7.34 20.97 -4.70
N ASP A 185 8.19 20.57 -3.76
CA ASP A 185 9.20 19.55 -3.99
C ASP A 185 8.58 18.16 -3.87
N MET A 186 8.57 17.39 -4.97
CA MET A 186 7.95 16.06 -4.96
C MET A 186 8.76 15.05 -4.15
N LEU A 187 10.03 15.32 -3.83
CA LEU A 187 10.85 14.43 -3.00
C LEU A 187 10.45 14.43 -1.52
N THR A 188 9.77 15.50 -1.07
CA THR A 188 9.44 15.68 0.35
C THR A 188 7.97 15.88 0.61
N VAL A 189 7.21 16.38 -0.38
CA VAL A 189 5.76 16.54 -0.23
C VAL A 189 5.13 15.19 0.02
N TRP A 190 4.10 15.15 0.85
CA TRP A 190 3.35 13.94 1.14
C TRP A 190 4.13 12.78 1.80
N ASN A 191 5.33 13.00 2.34
CA ASN A 191 6.01 11.95 3.12
C ASN A 191 5.24 11.60 4.41
N ASP A 192 4.59 12.59 5.03
CA ASP A 192 3.90 12.45 6.32
C ASP A 192 2.40 12.80 6.27
N CYS A 193 1.88 13.19 5.10
CA CYS A 193 0.49 13.59 4.90
C CYS A 193 0.03 13.26 3.49
N ILE A 194 -1.27 13.39 3.22
CA ILE A 194 -1.77 13.64 1.86
C ILE A 194 -2.53 14.96 1.91
N CYS A 195 -1.83 16.06 1.64
CA CYS A 195 -2.27 17.39 2.01
C CYS A 195 -1.93 18.50 1.00
N ASN A 196 -2.59 19.66 1.13
CA ASN A 196 -2.33 20.83 0.29
C ASN A 196 -1.34 21.78 1.00
N PRO A 197 -0.06 21.84 0.57
CA PRO A 197 0.94 22.68 1.23
C PRO A 197 0.64 24.18 1.12
N LYS A 198 -0.12 24.60 0.10
CA LYS A 198 -0.52 26.00 -0.09
C LYS A 198 -1.68 26.42 0.81
N LYS A 199 -2.25 25.47 1.56
CA LYS A 199 -3.34 25.70 2.53
C LYS A 199 -2.96 25.14 3.90
N GLY A 200 -1.74 25.39 4.34
CA GLY A 200 -1.25 24.99 5.67
C GLY A 200 -1.33 23.49 5.92
N ASN A 201 -1.03 22.66 4.91
CA ASN A 201 -1.09 21.21 4.99
C ASN A 201 -2.49 20.64 5.33
N THR A 202 -3.56 21.32 4.91
CA THR A 202 -4.94 20.77 5.01
C THR A 202 -5.07 19.48 4.18
N PRO A 203 -5.66 18.38 4.69
CA PRO A 203 -5.87 17.15 3.94
C PRO A 203 -6.57 17.37 2.58
N ILE A 204 -6.09 16.68 1.54
CA ILE A 204 -6.65 16.77 0.19
C ILE A 204 -6.94 15.37 -0.38
N ALA A 205 -8.06 15.23 -1.06
CA ALA A 205 -8.49 13.96 -1.65
C ALA A 205 -9.41 14.21 -2.86
N ASP A 206 -9.41 13.30 -3.82
CA ASP A 206 -10.50 13.14 -4.80
C ASP A 206 -11.25 11.81 -4.63
N GLY A 207 -10.83 11.00 -3.64
CA GLY A 207 -11.50 9.78 -3.19
C GLY A 207 -12.56 9.98 -2.09
N PRO A 208 -13.21 8.89 -1.65
CA PRO A 208 -14.26 8.93 -0.63
C PRO A 208 -13.77 9.21 0.80
N PHE A 209 -12.46 9.22 1.06
CA PHE A 209 -11.88 9.52 2.37
C PHE A 209 -10.75 10.54 2.26
N LEU A 210 -10.44 11.19 3.38
CA LEU A 210 -9.30 12.06 3.61
C LEU A 210 -8.33 11.33 4.53
N LEU A 211 -7.02 11.39 4.27
CA LEU A 211 -6.03 11.00 5.28
C LEU A 211 -5.91 12.14 6.30
N THR A 212 -6.45 11.94 7.49
CA THR A 212 -6.55 12.98 8.52
C THR A 212 -5.51 12.82 9.62
N ARG A 213 -4.96 11.62 9.80
CA ARG A 213 -3.89 11.37 10.77
C ARG A 213 -2.94 10.29 10.27
N PHE A 214 -1.65 10.51 10.49
CA PHE A 214 -0.61 9.49 10.36
C PHE A 214 0.29 9.58 11.60
N ASP A 215 0.20 8.58 12.46
CA ASP A 215 1.07 8.43 13.62
C ASP A 215 2.14 7.42 13.27
N ARG A 216 3.38 7.89 13.08
CA ARG A 216 4.53 7.03 12.81
C ARG A 216 4.61 5.93 13.88
N GLY A 217 4.77 4.70 13.42
CA GLY A 217 4.81 3.48 14.25
C GLY A 217 3.48 2.99 14.79
N ALA A 218 2.39 3.78 14.75
CA ALA A 218 1.12 3.43 15.37
C ALA A 218 -0.02 3.19 14.39
N GLY A 219 -0.25 4.09 13.42
CA GLY A 219 -1.35 3.90 12.48
C GLY A 219 -1.70 5.10 11.60
N ILE A 220 -2.74 4.92 10.80
CA ILE A 220 -3.32 5.94 9.91
C ILE A 220 -4.82 6.02 10.18
N THR A 221 -5.35 7.24 10.19
CA THR A 221 -6.80 7.47 10.23
C THR A 221 -7.25 8.13 8.94
N LEU A 222 -8.28 7.53 8.33
CA LEU A 222 -9.01 8.07 7.21
C LEU A 222 -10.39 8.52 7.66
N SER A 223 -10.75 9.77 7.41
CA SER A 223 -12.09 10.29 7.69
C SER A 223 -12.89 10.45 6.40
N LYS A 224 -14.21 10.22 6.45
CA LYS A 224 -15.09 10.36 5.28
C LYS A 224 -14.90 11.73 4.62
N ASN A 225 -14.66 11.73 3.30
CA ASN A 225 -14.62 12.95 2.49
C ASN A 225 -16.06 13.47 2.27
N MET A 226 -16.20 14.80 2.22
CA MET A 226 -17.42 15.61 2.20
C MET A 226 -18.61 15.07 1.36
N PRO A 227 -19.85 15.51 1.64
CA PRO A 227 -20.97 15.26 0.73
C PRO A 227 -20.68 15.86 -0.66
N GLY A 228 -20.75 15.03 -1.71
CA GLY A 228 -20.55 15.46 -3.10
C GLY A 228 -19.43 14.73 -3.87
N TRP A 229 -18.76 13.75 -3.27
CA TRP A 229 -17.88 12.83 -4.01
C TRP A 229 -18.63 12.24 -5.22
N TYR A 230 -17.94 12.09 -6.36
CA TYR A 230 -18.58 11.68 -7.61
C TYR A 230 -19.05 10.22 -7.64
N GLY A 231 -18.58 9.41 -6.69
CA GLY A 231 -18.98 8.03 -6.48
C GLY A 231 -20.14 7.89 -5.49
N LYS A 232 -20.37 6.66 -5.02
CA LYS A 232 -21.37 6.39 -4.00
C LYS A 232 -20.84 6.86 -2.63
N PRO A 233 -21.62 7.61 -1.83
CA PRO A 233 -21.19 8.00 -0.50
C PRO A 233 -20.71 6.81 0.32
N ALA A 234 -19.57 6.96 0.99
CA ALA A 234 -19.05 5.94 1.87
C ALA A 234 -20.04 5.71 3.04
N LYS A 235 -20.28 4.44 3.37
CA LYS A 235 -21.11 4.10 4.54
C LYS A 235 -20.37 4.43 5.84
N LEU A 236 -19.09 4.09 5.91
CA LEU A 236 -18.22 4.34 7.05
C LEU A 236 -17.87 5.83 7.19
N ASN A 237 -17.92 6.34 8.41
CA ASN A 237 -17.45 7.66 8.81
C ASN A 237 -15.92 7.71 8.94
N SER A 238 -15.29 6.59 9.34
CA SER A 238 -13.84 6.52 9.55
C SER A 238 -13.29 5.13 9.24
N ILE A 239 -12.03 5.07 8.82
CA ILE A 239 -11.22 3.85 8.75
C ILE A 239 -9.93 4.11 9.51
N VAL A 240 -9.65 3.30 10.52
CA VAL A 240 -8.42 3.36 11.31
C VAL A 240 -7.57 2.15 10.95
N PHE A 241 -6.43 2.38 10.31
CA PHE A 241 -5.40 1.38 10.12
C PHE A 241 -4.48 1.38 11.32
N ARG A 242 -4.47 0.29 12.08
CA ARG A 242 -3.56 0.10 13.20
C ARG A 242 -2.40 -0.79 12.76
N PHE A 243 -1.18 -0.34 12.98
CA PHE A 243 -0.02 -1.15 12.62
C PHE A 243 0.20 -2.26 13.65
N ILE A 244 0.17 -3.51 13.18
CA ILE A 244 0.38 -4.71 13.99
C ILE A 244 1.30 -5.65 13.19
N THR A 245 2.61 -5.42 13.28
CA THR A 245 3.57 -6.06 12.37
C THR A 245 3.86 -7.53 12.65
N ASN A 246 3.39 -8.06 13.78
CA ASN A 246 3.49 -9.47 14.12
C ASN A 246 2.17 -10.19 13.82
N THR A 247 2.22 -11.21 12.96
CA THR A 247 1.03 -11.95 12.54
C THR A 247 0.30 -12.65 13.68
N ASN A 248 1.02 -13.18 14.68
CA ASN A 248 0.36 -13.79 15.85
C ASN A 248 -0.39 -12.72 16.67
N SER A 249 0.18 -11.52 16.79
CA SER A 249 -0.52 -10.39 17.42
C SER A 249 -1.76 -9.96 16.63
N GLU A 250 -1.71 -9.94 15.29
CA GLU A 250 -2.91 -9.67 14.46
C GLU A 250 -4.01 -10.70 14.66
N ILE A 251 -3.64 -11.99 14.71
CA ILE A 251 -4.57 -13.09 14.98
C ILE A 251 -5.26 -12.90 16.34
N GLN A 252 -4.54 -12.48 17.38
CA GLN A 252 -5.14 -12.20 18.69
C GLN A 252 -5.98 -10.92 18.68
N ALA A 253 -5.58 -9.89 17.94
CA ALA A 253 -6.33 -8.65 17.81
C ALA A 253 -7.71 -8.89 17.16
N ILE A 254 -7.78 -9.67 16.08
CA ILE A 254 -9.06 -9.99 15.44
C ILE A 254 -9.92 -10.91 16.32
N ARG A 255 -9.33 -11.86 17.05
CA ARG A 255 -10.06 -12.77 17.96
C ARG A 255 -10.68 -12.03 19.16
N SER A 256 -9.95 -11.05 19.70
CA SER A 256 -10.43 -10.23 20.83
C SER A 256 -11.40 -9.12 20.40
N GLY A 257 -11.55 -8.87 19.10
CA GLY A 257 -12.35 -7.75 18.57
C GLY A 257 -11.68 -6.40 18.76
N GLU A 258 -10.35 -6.38 18.94
CA GLU A 258 -9.54 -5.16 18.97
C GLU A 258 -9.44 -4.52 17.57
N VAL A 259 -9.51 -5.33 16.52
CA VAL A 259 -9.66 -4.91 15.12
C VAL A 259 -10.84 -5.64 14.48
N ASP A 260 -11.46 -5.03 13.47
CA ASP A 260 -12.61 -5.58 12.75
C ASP A 260 -12.20 -6.41 11.52
N ALA A 261 -11.01 -6.14 10.98
CA ALA A 261 -10.46 -6.81 9.81
C ALA A 261 -8.93 -6.84 9.85
N ILE A 262 -8.34 -7.86 9.24
CA ILE A 262 -6.89 -7.99 9.04
C ILE A 262 -6.61 -8.52 7.62
N TYR A 263 -5.42 -8.23 7.09
CA TYR A 263 -4.93 -8.78 5.82
C TYR A 263 -3.47 -9.21 5.96
N PRO A 264 -3.20 -10.30 6.70
CA PRO A 264 -1.85 -10.81 6.89
C PRO A 264 -1.34 -11.58 5.67
N GLN A 265 -0.02 -11.64 5.49
CA GLN A 265 0.63 -12.56 4.57
C GLN A 265 0.25 -14.01 4.88
N PRO A 266 0.09 -14.88 3.87
CA PRO A 266 -0.26 -16.28 4.10
C PRO A 266 0.75 -16.97 5.01
N GLN A 267 0.28 -17.51 6.14
CA GLN A 267 1.08 -18.26 7.11
C GLN A 267 0.23 -19.40 7.70
N LEU A 268 0.86 -20.51 8.08
CA LEU A 268 0.16 -21.67 8.64
C LEU A 268 -0.71 -21.31 9.85
N ALA A 269 -0.28 -20.36 10.68
CA ALA A 269 -1.02 -19.88 11.85
C ALA A 269 -2.42 -19.30 11.50
N LEU A 270 -2.65 -18.87 10.26
CA LEU A 270 -3.95 -18.37 9.81
C LEU A 270 -4.97 -19.47 9.54
N ALA A 271 -4.54 -20.73 9.44
CA ALA A 271 -5.44 -21.86 9.19
C ALA A 271 -6.52 -21.95 10.27
N ASP A 272 -6.15 -21.66 11.53
CA ASP A 272 -7.06 -21.70 12.68
C ASP A 272 -8.18 -20.67 12.59
N LEU A 273 -7.99 -19.55 11.88
CA LEU A 273 -9.02 -18.53 11.73
C LEU A 273 -10.19 -18.98 10.84
N ARG A 274 -10.00 -19.98 9.98
CA ARG A 274 -11.03 -20.42 9.02
C ARG A 274 -12.28 -20.99 9.69
N ASN A 275 -12.08 -21.64 10.83
CA ASN A 275 -13.13 -22.28 11.59
C ASN A 275 -13.50 -21.48 12.85
N GLN A 276 -12.94 -20.27 13.01
CA GLN A 276 -13.23 -19.42 14.15
C GLN A 276 -14.65 -18.82 14.02
N SER A 277 -15.50 -19.14 14.99
CA SER A 277 -16.86 -18.56 15.04
C SER A 277 -16.82 -17.04 15.09
N GLY A 278 -17.73 -16.39 14.37
CA GLY A 278 -17.83 -14.93 14.27
C GLY A 278 -16.87 -14.29 13.28
N LEU A 279 -15.91 -15.03 12.71
CA LEU A 279 -15.01 -14.52 11.68
C LEU A 279 -15.39 -15.05 10.30
N LYS A 280 -15.26 -14.17 9.31
CA LYS A 280 -15.37 -14.53 7.90
C LYS A 280 -14.00 -14.46 7.26
N VAL A 281 -13.43 -15.62 6.94
CA VAL A 281 -12.18 -15.70 6.17
C VAL A 281 -12.51 -15.70 4.68
N VAL A 282 -11.88 -14.80 3.93
CA VAL A 282 -12.01 -14.70 2.48
C VAL A 282 -10.65 -14.87 1.84
N THR A 283 -10.54 -15.83 0.93
CA THR A 283 -9.31 -16.11 0.17
C THR A 283 -9.55 -15.88 -1.31
N HIS A 284 -8.62 -15.19 -1.96
CA HIS A 284 -8.62 -14.97 -3.40
C HIS A 284 -7.22 -15.22 -3.96
N GLN A 285 -7.15 -15.51 -5.26
CA GLN A 285 -5.88 -15.42 -5.98
C GLN A 285 -5.40 -13.97 -5.90
N SER A 286 -4.10 -13.76 -5.66
CA SER A 286 -3.48 -12.42 -5.72
C SER A 286 -2.46 -12.37 -6.86
N LEU A 287 -1.93 -11.17 -7.11
CA LEU A 287 -0.78 -10.98 -8.01
C LEU A 287 0.56 -11.10 -7.27
N SER A 288 0.55 -11.54 -6.00
CA SER A 288 1.77 -11.78 -5.23
C SER A 288 2.26 -13.20 -5.47
N TRP A 289 3.57 -13.37 -5.56
CA TRP A 289 4.22 -14.67 -5.63
C TRP A 289 5.46 -14.68 -4.75
N GLU A 290 5.84 -15.86 -4.28
CA GLU A 290 7.13 -16.08 -3.66
C GLU A 290 8.15 -16.49 -4.73
N HIS A 291 9.38 -16.01 -4.60
CA HIS A 291 10.45 -16.32 -5.55
C HIS A 291 11.82 -16.39 -4.88
N ILE A 292 12.78 -16.98 -5.59
CA ILE A 292 14.18 -17.03 -5.22
C ILE A 292 14.94 -16.19 -6.24
N GLU A 293 15.65 -15.17 -5.76
CA GLU A 293 16.52 -14.34 -6.59
C GLU A 293 17.97 -14.79 -6.47
N ILE A 294 18.69 -14.76 -7.59
CA ILE A 294 20.13 -15.03 -7.62
C ILE A 294 20.83 -13.75 -8.09
N GLU A 295 21.43 -13.04 -7.15
CA GLU A 295 22.20 -11.82 -7.40
C GLU A 295 23.47 -12.13 -8.21
N GLN A 296 23.60 -11.51 -9.38
CA GLN A 296 24.73 -11.69 -10.33
C GLN A 296 25.61 -10.45 -10.44
N GLY A 297 25.21 -9.34 -9.83
CA GLY A 297 25.93 -8.08 -9.74
C GLY A 297 27.10 -8.11 -8.77
N SER A 298 27.69 -6.94 -8.52
CA SER A 298 28.91 -6.79 -7.71
C SER A 298 28.75 -7.20 -6.25
N LYS A 299 27.52 -7.20 -5.72
CA LYS A 299 27.19 -7.63 -4.35
C LYS A 299 26.96 -9.14 -4.22
N GLY A 300 26.83 -9.86 -5.34
CA GLY A 300 26.59 -11.31 -5.36
C GLY A 300 27.87 -12.13 -5.32
N ASN A 301 27.73 -13.43 -5.04
CA ASN A 301 28.84 -14.36 -5.17
C ASN A 301 29.31 -14.41 -6.64
N PRO A 302 30.61 -14.27 -6.96
CA PRO A 302 31.09 -14.32 -8.34
C PRO A 302 30.67 -15.58 -9.12
N LEU A 303 30.52 -16.72 -8.44
CA LEU A 303 30.04 -17.96 -9.05
C LEU A 303 28.58 -17.89 -9.48
N ALA A 304 27.77 -16.98 -8.95
CA ALA A 304 26.38 -16.79 -9.37
C ALA A 304 26.25 -16.39 -10.84
N LYS A 305 27.32 -15.80 -11.42
CA LYS A 305 27.41 -15.52 -12.87
C LYS A 305 27.54 -16.80 -13.70
N GLN A 306 28.05 -17.88 -13.11
CA GLN A 306 28.18 -19.16 -13.78
C GLN A 306 26.82 -19.85 -13.94
N ARG A 307 26.47 -20.19 -15.18
CA ARG A 307 25.20 -20.83 -15.51
C ARG A 307 25.01 -22.14 -14.73
N TRP A 308 26.07 -22.94 -14.63
CA TRP A 308 26.02 -24.25 -13.98
C TRP A 308 25.63 -24.13 -12.49
N LEU A 309 26.09 -23.09 -11.78
CA LEU A 309 25.73 -22.89 -10.38
C LEU A 309 24.24 -22.54 -10.25
N ARG A 310 23.74 -21.61 -11.08
CA ARG A 310 22.32 -21.24 -11.07
C ARG A 310 21.42 -22.43 -11.39
N GLN A 311 21.82 -23.26 -12.35
CA GLN A 311 21.12 -24.50 -12.66
C GLN A 311 21.12 -25.43 -11.45
N ALA A 312 22.29 -25.71 -10.85
CA ALA A 312 22.40 -26.57 -9.68
C ALA A 312 21.51 -26.10 -8.52
N LEU A 313 21.53 -24.80 -8.20
CA LEU A 313 20.69 -24.22 -7.14
C LEU A 313 19.20 -24.37 -7.43
N ILE A 314 18.75 -24.04 -8.65
CA ILE A 314 17.32 -24.10 -9.01
C ILE A 314 16.83 -25.56 -9.08
N THR A 315 17.67 -26.50 -9.51
CA THR A 315 17.30 -27.93 -9.59
C THR A 315 17.39 -28.65 -8.26
N ALA A 316 18.23 -28.20 -7.33
CA ALA A 316 18.37 -28.80 -6.01
C ALA A 316 17.17 -28.52 -5.09
N VAL A 317 16.40 -27.47 -5.36
CA VAL A 317 15.23 -27.09 -4.55
C VAL A 317 13.98 -27.83 -5.04
N ASN A 318 13.42 -28.69 -4.19
CA ASN A 318 12.09 -29.25 -4.40
C ASN A 318 11.01 -28.19 -4.10
N ARG A 319 10.73 -27.33 -5.08
CA ARG A 319 9.78 -26.21 -4.95
C ARG A 319 8.36 -26.66 -4.65
N THR A 320 7.94 -27.83 -5.15
CA THR A 320 6.62 -28.40 -4.85
C THR A 320 6.52 -28.75 -3.38
N ALA A 321 7.50 -29.49 -2.84
CA ALA A 321 7.54 -29.82 -1.42
C ALA A 321 7.59 -28.55 -0.53
N ALA A 322 8.38 -27.55 -0.91
CA ALA A 322 8.44 -26.28 -0.19
C ALA A 322 7.09 -25.54 -0.18
N ALA A 323 6.42 -25.43 -1.33
CA ALA A 323 5.10 -24.78 -1.43
C ALA A 323 4.04 -25.49 -0.57
N HIS A 324 4.00 -26.83 -0.61
CA HIS A 324 3.10 -27.61 0.24
C HIS A 324 3.41 -27.48 1.73
N ALA A 325 4.70 -27.46 2.11
CA ALA A 325 5.09 -27.30 3.50
C ALA A 325 4.67 -25.93 4.07
N LEU A 326 4.78 -24.86 3.28
CA LEU A 326 4.46 -23.50 3.72
C LEU A 326 2.96 -23.19 3.65
N TYR A 327 2.26 -23.68 2.62
CA TYR A 327 0.90 -23.24 2.30
C TYR A 327 -0.10 -24.38 2.13
N GLY A 328 0.29 -25.64 2.18
CA GLY A 328 -0.59 -26.79 1.88
C GLY A 328 -1.83 -26.86 2.78
N THR A 329 -1.70 -26.53 4.07
CA THR A 329 -2.84 -26.44 4.99
C THR A 329 -3.82 -25.33 4.59
N LEU A 330 -3.31 -24.24 3.99
CA LEU A 330 -4.13 -23.15 3.51
C LEU A 330 -4.72 -23.46 2.11
N ASN A 331 -3.92 -24.00 1.20
CA ASN A 331 -4.33 -24.31 -0.15
C ASN A 331 -3.73 -25.67 -0.53
N PRO A 332 -4.49 -26.77 -0.39
CA PRO A 332 -4.00 -28.10 -0.74
C PRO A 332 -3.58 -28.24 -2.20
N SER A 333 -4.13 -27.39 -3.09
CA SER A 333 -3.81 -27.34 -4.51
C SER A 333 -2.67 -26.36 -4.84
N VAL A 334 -1.97 -25.83 -3.83
CA VAL A 334 -0.83 -24.93 -4.06
C VAL A 334 0.24 -25.64 -4.88
N GLY A 335 0.79 -24.92 -5.87
CA GLY A 335 1.87 -25.43 -6.70
C GLY A 335 2.75 -24.29 -7.20
N PRO A 336 4.01 -24.58 -7.55
CA PRO A 336 4.89 -23.59 -8.15
C PRO A 336 4.39 -23.18 -9.55
N LEU A 337 4.45 -21.89 -9.88
CA LEU A 337 4.13 -21.36 -11.21
C LEU A 337 5.12 -21.81 -12.31
N GLN A 338 6.22 -22.47 -11.93
CA GLN A 338 7.31 -22.90 -12.82
C GLN A 338 7.90 -21.78 -13.70
N SER A 339 7.71 -20.53 -13.31
CA SER A 339 8.16 -19.37 -14.07
C SER A 339 9.65 -19.10 -13.81
N LEU A 340 10.39 -18.84 -14.88
CA LEU A 340 11.76 -18.33 -14.83
C LEU A 340 11.74 -16.94 -15.47
N VAL A 341 11.80 -15.91 -14.64
CA VAL A 341 11.83 -14.52 -15.11
C VAL A 341 13.26 -14.02 -14.99
N ARG A 342 13.83 -13.54 -16.09
CA ARG A 342 15.08 -12.78 -16.06
C ARG A 342 14.72 -11.31 -15.88
N LEU A 343 14.91 -10.81 -14.66
CA LEU A 343 14.85 -9.37 -14.41
C LEU A 343 16.15 -8.75 -14.91
N HIS A 344 16.03 -7.73 -15.76
CA HIS A 344 17.16 -6.89 -16.14
C HIS A 344 17.29 -5.81 -15.07
N GLY A 345 18.36 -5.90 -14.27
CA GLY A 345 18.72 -4.86 -13.31
C GLY A 345 19.45 -3.69 -13.97
#